data_AF-A0A1W9GUA6-F1
#
_entry.id   AF-A0A1W9GUA6-F1
#
_cell.length_a   1.000
_cell.length_b   1.000
_cell.length_c   1.000
_cell.angle_alpha   90.00
_cell.angle_beta   90.00
_cell.angle_gamma   90.00
#
_symmetry.space_group_name_H-M   'P 1'
#
loop_
_entity.id
_entity.type
_entity.pdbx_description
1 polymer ?
#
loop_
_entity_poly.entity_id
_entity_poly.type
_entity_poly.pdbx_seq_one_letter_code
_entity_poly.pdbx_strand_id
1 'polypeptide(L)'
;MKIFSEHKIEWLIGVVCAFLPAILSKFISFTSGVPDVSVPFWLLLILTCAPLGYLAARIYGRKMKDISNRSFGVERVSICGKHFVNCKFDGTELIYDASAPTSMSYCNLSSMRILFTGSASDTVSYLTALYSDPAFRPFVEQTFEKIKSNGLKLAQEK
;
A
#
# COMPACT_ATOMS: atom_id res chain seq x y z
N MET A 1 -0.91 -5.67 -17.47
CA MET A 1 -1.40 -4.34 -17.92
C MET A 1 -1.35 -3.30 -16.77
N LYS A 2 -0.21 -3.20 -16.06
CA LYS A 2 0.01 -2.26 -14.92
C LYS A 2 1.25 -1.36 -15.14
N ILE A 3 2.22 -1.87 -15.90
CA ILE A 3 3.48 -1.18 -16.26
C ILE A 3 3.21 0.10 -17.09
N PHE A 4 2.12 0.15 -17.86
CA PHE A 4 1.81 1.29 -18.74
C PHE A 4 1.20 2.50 -18.00
N SER A 5 0.68 2.32 -16.78
CA SER A 5 0.13 3.45 -15.98
C SER A 5 1.20 4.11 -15.10
N GLU A 6 2.21 3.36 -14.65
CA GLU A 6 3.31 3.91 -13.84
C GLU A 6 4.10 4.96 -14.62
N HIS A 7 4.37 4.70 -15.90
CA HIS A 7 5.17 5.62 -16.71
C HIS A 7 4.43 6.95 -16.99
N LYS A 8 3.10 6.92 -17.16
CA LYS A 8 2.32 8.17 -17.35
C LYS A 8 2.36 9.08 -16.12
N ILE A 9 2.44 8.51 -14.93
CA ILE A 9 2.45 9.29 -13.68
C ILE A 9 3.82 9.95 -13.47
N GLU A 10 4.92 9.26 -13.80
CA GLU A 10 6.27 9.85 -13.77
C GLU A 10 6.39 11.06 -14.71
N TRP A 11 5.84 10.97 -15.91
CA TRP A 11 5.78 12.10 -16.86
C TRP A 11 4.92 13.26 -16.33
N LEU A 12 3.78 12.96 -15.72
CA LEU A 12 2.91 13.98 -15.12
C LEU A 12 3.59 14.72 -13.96
N ILE A 13 4.29 13.99 -13.08
CA ILE A 13 5.04 14.59 -11.97
C ILE A 13 6.16 15.50 -12.52
N GLY A 14 6.89 15.04 -13.53
CA GLY A 14 7.94 15.84 -14.18
C GLY A 14 7.41 17.14 -14.80
N VAL A 15 6.27 17.06 -15.52
CA VAL A 15 5.62 18.24 -16.12
C VAL A 15 5.11 19.20 -15.05
N VAL A 16 4.46 18.69 -14.00
CA VAL A 16 3.95 19.54 -12.91
C VAL A 16 5.10 20.24 -12.19
N CYS A 17 6.18 19.54 -11.83
CA CYS A 17 7.34 20.14 -11.17
C CYS A 17 8.08 21.17 -12.04
N ALA A 18 8.04 21.04 -13.37
CA ALA A 18 8.65 22.00 -14.28
C ALA A 18 7.80 23.27 -14.48
N PHE A 19 6.48 23.13 -14.54
CA PHE A 19 5.59 24.24 -14.90
C PHE A 19 4.99 24.99 -13.69
N LEU A 20 4.77 24.33 -12.55
CA LEU A 20 4.20 24.98 -11.36
C LEU A 20 5.05 26.17 -10.85
N PRO A 21 6.40 26.07 -10.77
CA PRO A 21 7.22 27.18 -10.29
C PRO A 21 7.13 28.42 -11.17
N ALA A 22 7.05 28.24 -12.50
CA ALA A 22 6.94 29.34 -13.45
C ALA A 22 5.55 30.03 -13.38
N ILE A 23 4.50 29.26 -13.12
CA ILE A 23 3.14 29.79 -12.93
C ILE A 23 3.06 30.54 -11.58
N LEU A 24 3.60 29.96 -10.51
CA LEU A 24 3.65 30.58 -9.19
C LEU A 24 4.43 31.88 -9.19
N SER A 25 5.59 31.95 -9.86
CA SER A 25 6.36 33.20 -9.91
C SER A 25 5.57 34.31 -10.59
N LYS A 26 4.90 34.03 -11.71
CA LYS A 26 4.04 35.01 -12.39
C LYS A 26 2.83 35.41 -11.56
N PHE A 27 2.23 34.47 -10.83
CA PHE A 27 1.07 34.75 -9.98
C PHE A 27 1.42 35.62 -8.78
N ILE A 28 2.58 35.39 -8.16
CA ILE A 28 3.12 36.21 -7.08
C ILE A 28 3.41 37.63 -7.59
N SER A 29 4.07 37.77 -8.75
CA SER A 29 4.32 39.10 -9.36
C SER A 29 3.04 39.86 -9.72
N PHE A 30 1.95 39.16 -10.05
CA PHE A 30 0.67 39.80 -10.38
C PHE A 30 -0.11 40.27 -9.14
N THR A 31 -0.05 39.52 -8.05
CA THR A 31 -0.90 39.75 -6.87
C THR A 31 -0.24 40.59 -5.79
N SER A 32 1.08 40.60 -5.74
CA SER A 32 1.84 41.29 -4.69
C SER A 32 2.62 42.43 -5.33
N GLY A 33 2.16 43.67 -5.13
CA GLY A 33 2.84 44.90 -5.60
C GLY A 33 4.16 45.17 -4.87
N VAL A 34 4.96 44.14 -4.61
CA VAL A 34 6.27 44.19 -3.95
C VAL A 34 7.34 44.41 -5.02
N PRO A 35 8.34 45.28 -4.76
CA PRO A 35 9.48 45.45 -5.67
C PRO A 35 10.27 44.15 -5.82
N ASP A 36 10.87 44.02 -7.00
CA ASP A 36 11.50 42.84 -7.60
C ASP A 36 12.51 42.11 -6.67
N VAL A 37 12.01 41.26 -5.77
CA VAL A 37 12.85 40.33 -5.03
C VAL A 37 13.02 39.09 -5.90
N SER A 38 14.19 38.98 -6.53
CA SER A 38 14.57 37.82 -7.34
C SER A 38 14.72 36.58 -6.45
N VAL A 39 13.61 35.87 -6.22
CA VAL A 39 13.63 34.57 -5.56
C VAL A 39 14.27 33.59 -6.54
N PRO A 40 15.41 32.99 -6.20
CA PRO A 40 16.11 32.18 -7.16
C PRO A 40 15.35 30.88 -7.41
N PHE A 41 15.28 30.45 -8.67
CA PHE A 41 14.40 29.36 -9.12
C PHE A 41 14.60 28.04 -8.35
N TRP A 42 15.81 27.78 -7.83
CA TRP A 42 16.13 26.58 -7.05
C TRP A 42 15.35 26.51 -5.73
N LEU A 43 15.06 27.66 -5.10
CA LEU A 43 14.27 27.71 -3.86
C LEU A 43 12.82 27.29 -4.09
N LEU A 44 12.24 27.71 -5.22
CA LEU A 44 10.90 27.28 -5.64
C LEU A 44 10.87 25.78 -5.97
N LEU A 45 11.92 25.27 -6.61
CA LEU A 45 12.05 23.85 -6.96
C LEU A 45 12.11 22.98 -5.70
N ILE A 46 12.85 23.39 -4.66
CA ILE A 46 12.88 22.69 -3.37
C ILE A 46 11.50 22.72 -2.70
N LEU A 47 10.84 23.88 -2.69
CA LEU A 47 9.53 24.05 -2.06
C LEU A 47 8.45 23.18 -2.71
N THR A 48 8.50 22.97 -4.03
CA THR A 48 7.53 22.14 -4.75
C THR A 48 7.92 20.66 -4.79
N CYS A 49 9.19 20.33 -5.02
CA CYS A 49 9.62 18.94 -5.20
C CYS A 49 9.79 18.17 -3.89
N ALA A 50 10.19 18.81 -2.78
CA ALA A 50 10.36 18.12 -1.50
C ALA A 50 9.05 17.52 -0.94
N PRO A 51 7.92 18.27 -0.85
CA PRO A 51 6.66 17.69 -0.36
C PRO A 51 6.10 16.65 -1.34
N LEU A 52 6.23 16.85 -2.66
CA LEU A 52 5.82 15.85 -3.64
C LEU A 52 6.66 14.57 -3.56
N GLY A 53 7.99 14.68 -3.40
CA GLY A 53 8.87 13.53 -3.23
C GLY A 53 8.58 12.76 -1.94
N TYR A 54 8.29 13.48 -0.85
CA TYR A 54 7.88 12.87 0.43
C TYR A 54 6.54 12.13 0.31
N LEU A 55 5.54 12.73 -0.35
CA LEU A 55 4.25 12.09 -0.60
C LEU A 55 4.39 10.89 -1.53
N ALA A 56 5.16 11.01 -2.61
CA ALA A 56 5.43 9.90 -3.53
C ALA A 56 6.14 8.74 -2.81
N ALA A 57 7.16 9.01 -1.98
CA ALA A 57 7.82 7.97 -1.19
C ALA A 57 6.85 7.23 -0.25
N ARG A 58 5.87 7.95 0.33
CA ARG A 58 4.83 7.35 1.18
C ARG A 58 3.89 6.44 0.40
N ILE A 59 3.59 6.76 -0.84
CA ILE A 59 2.61 6.05 -1.69
C ILE A 59 3.27 4.87 -2.43
N TYR A 60 4.50 5.03 -2.93
CA TYR A 60 5.16 4.05 -3.81
C TYR A 60 6.10 3.07 -3.10
N GLY A 61 6.41 3.30 -1.82
CA GLY A 61 7.60 2.73 -1.18
C GLY A 61 7.54 1.28 -0.66
N ARG A 62 6.48 0.50 -0.87
CA ARG A 62 6.42 -0.86 -0.30
C ARG A 62 6.52 -1.97 -1.33
N LYS A 63 7.72 -2.09 -1.90
CA LYS A 63 8.14 -3.31 -2.61
C LYS A 63 8.22 -4.46 -1.58
N MET A 64 7.50 -5.55 -1.85
CA MET A 64 7.57 -6.74 -0.99
C MET A 64 8.97 -7.33 -1.03
N LYS A 65 9.46 -7.79 0.13
CA LYS A 65 10.74 -8.51 0.21
C LYS A 65 10.54 -9.95 -0.23
N ASP A 66 11.19 -10.34 -1.31
CA ASP A 66 11.19 -11.73 -1.78
C ASP A 66 11.97 -12.64 -0.81
N ILE A 67 11.35 -13.75 -0.42
CA ILE A 67 11.94 -14.83 0.38
C ILE A 67 11.72 -16.11 -0.39
N SER A 68 12.80 -16.73 -0.88
CA SER A 68 12.72 -17.93 -1.71
C SER A 68 13.43 -19.13 -1.10
N ASN A 69 12.92 -20.33 -1.38
CA ASN A 69 13.55 -21.62 -1.07
C ASN A 69 13.92 -21.81 0.43
N ARG A 70 13.08 -21.30 1.34
CA ARG A 70 13.30 -21.44 2.78
C ARG A 70 12.32 -22.41 3.43
N SER A 71 12.79 -23.12 4.45
CA SER A 71 11.96 -23.94 5.33
C SER A 71 11.80 -23.27 6.69
N PHE A 72 10.57 -23.13 7.15
CA PHE A 72 10.18 -22.65 8.47
C PHE A 72 9.58 -23.80 9.26
N GLY A 73 10.03 -23.97 10.50
CA GLY A 73 9.58 -25.02 11.40
C GLY A 73 8.53 -24.52 12.39
N VAL A 74 8.62 -25.00 13.64
CA VAL A 74 7.77 -24.57 14.75
C VAL A 74 8.22 -23.21 15.27
N GLU A 75 7.94 -22.17 14.51
CA GLU A 75 8.29 -20.79 14.83
C GLU A 75 7.18 -19.82 14.42
N ARG A 76 7.32 -18.57 14.86
CA ARG A 76 6.43 -17.47 14.51
C ARG A 76 7.03 -16.64 13.38
N VAL A 77 6.34 -16.55 12.25
CA VAL A 77 6.81 -15.81 11.07
C VAL A 77 5.86 -14.66 10.76
N SER A 78 6.34 -13.42 10.93
CA SER A 78 5.63 -12.24 10.42
C SER A 78 5.68 -12.23 8.89
N ILE A 79 4.53 -12.09 8.23
CA ILE A 79 4.41 -12.18 6.76
C ILE A 79 4.22 -10.83 6.07
N CYS A 80 3.88 -9.77 6.80
CA CYS A 80 3.57 -8.49 6.20
C CYS A 80 4.80 -7.86 5.50
N GLY A 81 4.59 -7.41 4.26
CA GLY A 81 5.64 -6.83 3.42
C GLY A 81 6.56 -7.87 2.78
N LYS A 82 6.22 -9.17 2.81
CA LYS A 82 7.03 -10.25 2.25
C LYS A 82 6.29 -10.98 1.13
N HIS A 83 7.07 -11.46 0.18
CA HIS A 83 6.61 -12.35 -0.88
C HIS A 83 7.38 -13.67 -0.78
N PHE A 84 6.70 -14.75 -0.42
CA PHE A 84 7.32 -16.06 -0.24
C PHE A 84 7.20 -16.88 -1.53
N VAL A 85 8.31 -17.46 -1.99
CA VAL A 85 8.37 -18.26 -3.22
C VAL A 85 9.02 -19.62 -2.94
N ASN A 86 8.36 -20.72 -3.28
CA ASN A 86 8.89 -22.07 -3.09
C ASN A 86 9.39 -22.34 -1.64
N CYS A 87 8.65 -21.84 -0.64
CA CYS A 87 8.97 -22.03 0.77
C CYS A 87 8.18 -23.20 1.37
N LYS A 88 8.70 -23.80 2.44
CA LYS A 88 8.03 -24.84 3.21
C LYS A 88 7.74 -24.33 4.62
N PHE A 89 6.51 -24.48 5.09
CA PHE A 89 6.07 -24.14 6.44
C PHE A 89 5.58 -25.42 7.11
N ASP A 90 6.14 -25.76 8.27
CA ASP A 90 5.80 -26.99 8.99
C ASP A 90 5.64 -26.72 10.48
N GLY A 91 4.39 -26.68 10.94
CA GLY A 91 4.07 -26.30 12.33
C GLY A 91 4.24 -24.81 12.62
N THR A 92 4.31 -23.97 11.59
CA THR A 92 4.58 -22.53 11.71
C THR A 92 3.32 -21.73 12.06
N GLU A 93 3.48 -20.71 12.92
CA GLU A 93 2.48 -19.68 13.18
C GLU A 93 2.76 -18.43 12.34
N LEU A 94 1.90 -18.14 11.36
CA LEU A 94 2.01 -16.96 10.50
C LEU A 94 1.34 -15.76 11.18
N ILE A 95 2.08 -14.68 11.39
CA ILE A 95 1.55 -13.45 11.99
C ILE A 95 1.22 -12.45 10.88
N TYR A 96 -0.06 -12.11 10.77
CA TYR A 96 -0.58 -11.09 9.84
C TYR A 96 -1.13 -9.89 10.62
N ASP A 97 -0.57 -8.70 10.39
CA ASP A 97 -0.94 -7.46 11.10
C ASP A 97 -1.64 -6.40 10.22
N ALA A 98 -1.81 -6.70 8.93
CA ALA A 98 -2.31 -5.79 7.90
C ALA A 98 -1.48 -4.49 7.72
N SER A 99 -0.25 -4.44 8.22
CA SER A 99 0.63 -3.28 8.04
C SER A 99 1.05 -3.09 6.59
N ALA A 100 1.26 -4.18 5.83
CA ALA A 100 1.75 -4.19 4.46
C ALA A 100 1.19 -5.40 3.67
N PRO A 101 1.11 -5.32 2.33
CA PRO A 101 0.70 -6.45 1.49
C PRO A 101 1.66 -7.63 1.67
N THR A 102 1.14 -8.83 1.49
CA THR A 102 1.88 -10.10 1.54
C THR A 102 1.39 -11.00 0.41
N SER A 103 2.27 -11.85 -0.10
CA SER A 103 1.90 -12.88 -1.07
C SER A 103 2.73 -14.15 -0.87
N MET A 104 2.17 -15.29 -1.29
CA MET A 104 2.84 -16.58 -1.24
C MET A 104 2.59 -17.31 -2.56
N SER A 105 3.64 -17.87 -3.15
CA SER A 105 3.59 -18.59 -4.43
C SER A 105 4.39 -19.88 -4.32
N TYR A 106 3.79 -20.99 -4.80
CA TYR A 106 4.42 -22.32 -4.80
C TYR A 106 4.92 -22.79 -3.42
N CYS A 107 4.30 -22.33 -2.32
CA CYS A 107 4.70 -22.72 -0.98
C CYS A 107 3.97 -24.00 -0.52
N ASN A 108 4.65 -24.84 0.26
CA ASN A 108 4.07 -26.01 0.90
C ASN A 108 3.73 -25.68 2.36
N LEU A 109 2.45 -25.86 2.72
CA LEU A 109 1.89 -25.48 4.02
C LEU A 109 1.45 -26.75 4.76
N SER A 110 2.22 -27.18 5.75
CA SER A 110 1.94 -28.31 6.63
C SER A 110 1.67 -27.80 8.05
N SER A 111 0.51 -28.15 8.61
CA SER A 111 0.17 -27.85 10.01
C SER A 111 0.35 -26.39 10.44
N MET A 112 0.04 -25.43 9.55
CA MET A 112 0.20 -24.00 9.85
C MET A 112 -1.00 -23.41 10.59
N ARG A 113 -0.76 -22.34 11.34
CA ARG A 113 -1.82 -21.49 11.91
C ARG A 113 -1.60 -20.03 11.49
N ILE A 114 -2.69 -19.30 11.27
CA ILE A 114 -2.62 -17.86 11.02
C ILE A 114 -3.08 -17.13 12.27
N LEU A 115 -2.25 -16.23 12.77
CA LEU A 115 -2.53 -15.34 13.87
C LEU A 115 -2.75 -13.92 13.33
N PHE A 116 -3.96 -13.40 13.52
CA PHE A 116 -4.32 -12.02 13.16
C PHE A 116 -4.00 -11.09 14.32
N THR A 117 -3.21 -10.05 14.06
CA THR A 117 -2.79 -9.05 15.05
C THR A 117 -3.03 -7.63 14.51
N GLY A 118 -2.92 -6.60 15.36
CA GLY A 118 -3.10 -5.20 14.95
C GLY A 118 -4.43 -4.97 14.21
N SER A 119 -4.38 -4.16 13.14
CA SER A 119 -5.56 -3.82 12.34
C SER A 119 -6.24 -5.03 11.67
N ALA A 120 -5.49 -6.11 11.44
CA ALA A 120 -6.07 -7.35 10.94
C ALA A 120 -6.97 -8.03 11.99
N SER A 121 -6.57 -7.98 13.27
CA SER A 121 -7.36 -8.52 14.38
C SER A 121 -8.66 -7.74 14.57
N ASP A 122 -8.62 -6.42 14.45
CA ASP A 122 -9.81 -5.57 14.53
C ASP A 122 -10.83 -5.92 13.44
N THR A 123 -10.34 -6.15 12.21
CA THR A 123 -11.19 -6.55 11.08
C THR A 123 -11.85 -7.90 11.31
N VAL A 124 -11.10 -8.90 11.79
CA VAL A 124 -11.65 -10.22 12.12
C VAL A 124 -12.66 -10.12 13.27
N SER A 125 -12.38 -9.30 14.28
CA SER A 125 -13.28 -9.06 15.40
C SER A 125 -14.59 -8.42 14.94
N TYR A 126 -14.51 -7.44 14.04
CA TYR A 126 -15.68 -6.82 13.42
C TYR A 126 -16.51 -7.82 12.61
N LEU A 127 -15.88 -8.64 11.76
CA LEU A 127 -16.58 -9.69 11.01
C LEU A 127 -17.23 -10.73 11.94
N THR A 128 -16.57 -11.07 13.05
CA THR A 128 -17.10 -11.99 14.07
C THR A 128 -18.33 -11.38 14.76
N ALA A 129 -18.27 -10.09 15.10
CA ALA A 129 -19.41 -9.38 15.69
C ALA A 129 -20.60 -9.34 14.73
N LEU A 130 -20.37 -9.03 13.44
CA LEU A 130 -21.42 -9.09 12.42
C LEU A 130 -22.01 -10.50 12.28
N TYR A 131 -21.18 -11.54 12.33
CA TYR A 131 -21.65 -12.91 12.20
C TYR A 131 -22.53 -13.37 13.38
N SER A 132 -22.33 -12.77 14.56
CA SER A 132 -23.11 -13.13 15.75
C SER A 132 -24.60 -12.82 15.57
N ASP A 133 -24.93 -11.74 14.84
CA ASP A 133 -26.30 -11.34 14.52
C ASP A 133 -26.85 -12.11 13.30
N PRO A 134 -27.95 -12.88 13.44
CA PRO A 134 -28.58 -13.60 12.33
C PRO A 134 -28.87 -12.76 11.09
N ALA A 135 -29.21 -11.47 11.24
CA ALA A 135 -29.53 -10.59 10.12
C ALA A 135 -28.31 -10.29 9.24
N PHE A 136 -27.11 -10.27 9.82
CA PHE A 136 -25.86 -9.92 9.12
C PHE A 136 -25.06 -11.13 8.65
N ARG A 137 -25.36 -12.35 9.12
CA ARG A 137 -24.70 -13.59 8.64
C ARG A 137 -24.66 -13.72 7.12
N PRO A 138 -25.76 -13.51 6.36
CA PRO A 138 -25.72 -13.65 4.91
C PRO A 138 -24.72 -12.70 4.25
N PHE A 139 -24.49 -11.51 4.81
CA PHE A 139 -23.53 -10.54 4.28
C PHE A 139 -22.08 -11.00 4.47
N VAL A 140 -21.76 -11.56 5.63
CA VAL A 140 -20.43 -12.12 5.92
C VAL A 140 -20.17 -13.32 5.01
N GLU A 141 -21.14 -14.23 4.87
CA GLU A 141 -21.00 -15.40 3.98
C GLU A 141 -20.85 -14.98 2.51
N GLN A 142 -21.64 -14.02 2.03
CA GLN A 142 -21.49 -13.48 0.66
C GLN A 142 -20.11 -12.85 0.44
N THR A 143 -19.53 -12.23 1.46
CA THR A 143 -18.17 -11.69 1.38
C THR A 143 -17.16 -12.80 1.15
N PHE A 144 -17.26 -13.90 1.90
CA PHE A 144 -16.37 -15.06 1.72
C PHE A 144 -16.60 -15.77 0.38
N GLU A 145 -17.84 -15.89 -0.10
CA GLU A 145 -18.14 -16.42 -1.44
C GLU A 145 -17.54 -15.55 -2.56
N LYS A 146 -17.55 -14.22 -2.39
CA LYS A 146 -16.85 -13.31 -3.31
C LYS A 146 -15.33 -13.47 -3.27
N ILE A 147 -14.76 -13.78 -2.11
CA ILE A 147 -13.32 -14.08 -2.00
C ILE A 147 -13.00 -15.37 -2.75
N LYS A 148 -13.79 -16.44 -2.57
CA LYS A 148 -13.61 -17.72 -3.28
C LYS A 148 -13.69 -17.57 -4.80
N SER A 149 -14.56 -16.70 -5.28
CA SER A 149 -14.76 -16.43 -6.71
C SER A 149 -13.85 -15.32 -7.27
N ASN A 150 -12.89 -14.79 -6.50
CA ASN A 150 -12.05 -13.64 -6.87
C ASN A 150 -12.85 -12.37 -7.25
N GLY A 151 -14.09 -12.24 -6.78
CA GLY A 151 -15.01 -11.15 -7.13
C GLY A 151 -15.03 -9.97 -6.15
N LEU A 152 -14.24 -10.00 -5.07
CA LEU A 152 -14.25 -8.93 -4.07
C LEU A 152 -13.50 -7.69 -4.59
N LYS A 153 -14.24 -6.59 -4.81
CA LYS A 153 -13.66 -5.28 -5.13
C LYS A 153 -13.39 -4.52 -3.84
N LEU A 154 -12.12 -4.32 -3.52
CA LEU A 154 -11.72 -3.49 -2.39
C LEU A 154 -11.69 -2.02 -2.82
N ALA A 155 -12.24 -1.13 -2.00
CA ALA A 155 -12.08 0.30 -2.17
C ALA A 155 -10.58 0.61 -2.10
N GLN A 156 -10.01 1.07 -3.21
CA GLN A 156 -8.67 1.64 -3.22
C GLN A 156 -8.86 3.07 -2.71
N GLU A 157 -8.39 3.37 -1.51
CA GLU A 157 -8.28 4.77 -1.05
C GLU A 157 -7.35 5.50 -2.03
N LYS A 158 -7.90 6.47 -2.75
CA LYS A 158 -7.22 7.23 -3.81
C LYS A 158 -6.34 8.32 -3.23
#